data_AF-A0A6P0JW10-F1
#
_entry.id   AF-A0A6P0JW10-F1
#
_cell.length_a   1.000
_cell.length_b   1.000
_cell.length_c   1.000
_cell.angle_alpha   90.00
_cell.angle_beta   90.00
_cell.angle_gamma   90.00
#
_symmetry.space_group_name_H-M   'P 1'
#
loop_
_entity.id
_entity.type
_entity.pdbx_description
1 polymer ?
#
loop_
_entity_poly.entity_id
_entity_poly.type
_entity_poly.pdbx_seq_one_letter_code
_entity_poly.pdbx_strand_id
1 'polypeptide(L)'
;STDTCKSTCNTFSLAEIGHPHALDNLLEAASSDFALSVRRAATKGLGSLQWSKLPPEEQQAAQEKVLQVLLQVSVDVEWVVRYAAIVGLQGLAQQQPAFIGQIGEHLQQRQSVESELAVQARVVLALQQLEQTVA
;
A
#
# COMPACT_ATOMS: atom_id res chain seq x y z
N SER A 1 -16.17 4.98 -38.51
CA SER A 1 -16.23 6.24 -37.73
C SER A 1 -15.81 5.95 -36.31
N THR A 2 -14.71 6.58 -35.91
CA THR A 2 -14.25 6.90 -34.53
C THR A 2 -14.03 5.70 -33.58
N ASP A 3 -12.81 5.16 -33.45
CA ASP A 3 -11.68 5.69 -32.65
C ASP A 3 -12.06 6.21 -31.26
N THR A 4 -11.92 5.33 -30.25
CA THR A 4 -11.53 5.67 -28.87
C THR A 4 -10.83 4.45 -28.26
N CYS A 5 -9.50 4.36 -28.42
CA CYS A 5 -8.49 4.73 -27.42
C CYS A 5 -8.32 3.64 -26.33
N LYS A 6 -7.60 2.54 -26.55
CA LYS A 6 -6.13 2.39 -26.50
C LYS A 6 -5.38 2.87 -25.22
N SER A 7 -6.06 3.28 -24.15
CA SER A 7 -5.37 3.86 -22.97
C SER A 7 -5.52 3.10 -21.64
N THR A 8 -6.01 1.85 -21.62
CA THR A 8 -6.25 1.16 -20.33
C THR A 8 -5.73 -0.27 -20.24
N CYS A 9 -5.03 -0.79 -21.26
CA CYS A 9 -4.59 -2.20 -21.24
C CYS A 9 -3.09 -2.42 -20.95
N ASN A 10 -2.25 -1.36 -20.88
CA ASN A 10 -0.79 -1.54 -20.85
C ASN A 10 -0.10 -1.35 -19.50
N THR A 11 -0.83 -1.21 -18.40
CA THR A 11 -0.23 -1.04 -17.05
C THR A 11 -0.44 -2.22 -16.11
N PHE A 12 -1.26 -3.21 -16.48
CA PHE A 12 -1.57 -4.36 -15.62
C PHE A 12 -0.43 -5.39 -15.51
N SER A 13 0.53 -5.40 -16.44
CA SER A 13 1.54 -6.46 -16.52
C SER A 13 2.73 -6.29 -15.58
N LEU A 14 2.93 -5.15 -14.91
CA LEU A 14 4.09 -4.93 -14.04
C LEU A 14 3.78 -5.12 -12.54
N ALA A 15 2.54 -4.84 -12.12
CA ALA A 15 2.13 -5.05 -10.72
C ALA A 15 1.98 -6.55 -10.35
N GLU A 16 1.72 -7.41 -11.33
CA GLU A 16 1.55 -8.86 -11.12
C GLU A 16 2.88 -9.61 -11.01
N ILE A 17 3.98 -9.00 -11.46
CA ILE A 17 5.29 -9.68 -11.50
C ILE A 17 6.00 -9.65 -10.14
N GLY A 18 5.59 -8.76 -9.22
CA GLY A 18 6.13 -8.70 -7.85
C GLY A 18 7.66 -8.68 -7.81
N HIS A 19 8.28 -8.16 -8.88
CA HIS A 19 9.72 -8.10 -8.99
C HIS A 19 10.18 -6.87 -8.22
N PRO A 20 11.16 -7.02 -7.32
CA PRO A 20 11.63 -5.91 -6.52
C PRO A 20 12.30 -4.78 -7.30
N HIS A 21 12.75 -5.03 -8.53
CA HIS A 21 13.18 -3.96 -9.45
C HIS A 21 12.05 -3.03 -9.90
N ALA A 22 10.79 -3.47 -9.82
CA ALA A 22 9.64 -2.61 -10.07
C ALA A 22 9.22 -1.82 -8.82
N LEU A 23 9.90 -2.01 -7.67
CA LEU A 23 9.54 -1.37 -6.42
C LEU A 23 9.56 0.15 -6.53
N ASP A 24 10.65 0.74 -6.99
CA ASP A 24 10.76 2.20 -7.10
C ASP A 24 9.72 2.76 -8.08
N ASN A 25 9.41 2.06 -9.17
CA ASN A 25 8.32 2.42 -10.09
C ASN A 25 6.94 2.33 -9.44
N LEU A 26 6.70 1.32 -8.59
CA LEU A 26 5.44 1.19 -7.84
C LEU A 26 5.30 2.26 -6.75
N LEU A 27 6.40 2.65 -6.10
CA LEU A 27 6.44 3.73 -5.12
C LEU A 27 6.10 5.06 -5.78
N GLU A 28 6.73 5.36 -6.92
CA GLU A 28 6.47 6.56 -7.70
C GLU A 28 5.02 6.57 -8.23
N ALA A 29 4.55 5.44 -8.76
CA ALA A 29 3.18 5.32 -9.26
C ALA A 29 2.13 5.47 -8.15
N ALA A 30 2.37 4.95 -6.94
CA ALA A 30 1.46 5.10 -5.81
C ALA A 30 1.34 6.56 -5.33
N SER A 31 2.46 7.28 -5.37
CA SER A 31 2.58 8.67 -4.89
C SER A 31 2.15 9.71 -5.93
N SER A 32 2.53 9.54 -7.20
CA SER A 32 2.55 10.62 -8.19
C SER A 32 1.68 10.37 -9.44
N ASP A 33 1.08 9.18 -9.60
CA ASP A 33 0.26 8.89 -10.78
C ASP A 33 -1.12 9.56 -10.72
N PHE A 34 -1.60 10.11 -11.84
CA PHE A 34 -2.91 10.75 -11.89
C PHE A 34 -4.07 9.74 -11.95
N ALA A 35 -3.81 8.50 -12.36
CA ALA A 35 -4.81 7.46 -12.47
C ALA A 35 -5.02 6.75 -11.12
N LEU A 36 -6.21 6.94 -10.54
CA LEU A 36 -6.63 6.28 -9.29
C LEU A 36 -6.53 4.75 -9.35
N SER A 37 -6.80 4.17 -10.52
CA SER A 37 -6.66 2.74 -10.75
C SER A 37 -5.21 2.27 -10.62
N VAL A 38 -4.26 3.04 -11.17
CA VAL A 38 -2.82 2.76 -11.11
C VAL A 38 -2.32 2.94 -9.68
N ARG A 39 -2.67 4.04 -9.02
CA ARG A 39 -2.33 4.28 -7.62
C ARG A 39 -2.81 3.15 -6.71
N ARG A 40 -4.08 2.75 -6.81
CA ARG A 40 -4.64 1.64 -6.04
C ARG A 40 -3.92 0.33 -6.30
N ALA A 41 -3.65 0.01 -7.57
CA ALA A 41 -2.96 -1.21 -7.96
C ALA A 41 -1.53 -1.23 -7.42
N ALA A 42 -0.82 -0.10 -7.50
CA ALA A 42 0.52 0.05 -6.97
C ALA A 42 0.55 -0.12 -5.45
N THR A 43 -0.29 0.61 -4.73
CA THR A 43 -0.42 0.49 -3.26
C THR A 43 -0.76 -0.92 -2.80
N LYS A 44 -1.64 -1.62 -3.52
CA LYS A 44 -1.95 -3.03 -3.24
C LYS A 44 -0.76 -3.95 -3.54
N GLY A 45 -0.07 -3.71 -4.66
CA GLY A 45 1.13 -4.42 -5.06
C GLY A 45 2.22 -4.31 -4.00
N LEU A 46 2.45 -3.11 -3.45
CA LEU A 46 3.42 -2.87 -2.36
C LEU A 46 3.13 -3.71 -1.12
N GLY A 47 1.86 -3.92 -0.76
CA GLY A 47 1.45 -4.77 0.36
C GLY A 47 1.50 -6.27 0.09
N SER A 48 1.67 -6.69 -1.17
CA SER A 48 1.71 -8.09 -1.59
C SER A 48 3.09 -8.50 -2.15
N LEU A 49 4.12 -7.67 -1.94
CA LEU A 49 5.47 -7.93 -2.41
C LEU A 49 6.05 -9.20 -1.79
N GLN A 50 6.77 -9.96 -2.60
CA GLN A 50 7.50 -11.15 -2.15
C GLN A 50 8.93 -10.74 -1.78
N TRP A 51 9.15 -10.35 -0.53
CA TRP A 51 10.47 -9.96 -0.01
C TRP A 51 11.53 -11.05 -0.17
N SER A 52 11.13 -12.33 -0.23
CA SER A 52 12.01 -13.46 -0.49
C SER A 52 12.73 -13.40 -1.84
N LYS A 53 12.26 -12.58 -2.79
CA LYS A 53 12.93 -12.33 -4.07
C LYS A 53 13.99 -11.23 -4.01
N LEU A 54 14.06 -10.46 -2.92
CA LEU A 54 15.09 -9.44 -2.68
C LEU A 54 16.29 -10.03 -1.94
N PRO A 55 17.49 -9.53 -2.20
CA PRO A 55 18.63 -9.73 -1.31
C PRO A 55 18.28 -9.26 0.12
N PRO A 56 18.58 -10.02 1.17
CA PRO A 56 18.25 -9.65 2.55
C PRO A 56 18.87 -8.31 2.98
N GLU A 57 19.99 -7.91 2.39
CA GLU A 57 20.61 -6.58 2.58
C GLU A 57 19.75 -5.41 2.04
N GLU A 58 18.95 -5.64 1.00
CA GLU A 58 18.10 -4.63 0.38
C GLU A 58 16.65 -4.69 0.90
N GLN A 59 16.23 -5.82 1.46
CA GLN A 59 14.88 -6.03 1.98
C GLN A 59 14.51 -4.97 3.02
N GLN A 60 15.38 -4.69 3.98
CA GLN A 60 15.08 -3.73 5.04
C GLN A 60 14.87 -2.32 4.48
N ALA A 61 15.80 -1.83 3.65
CA ALA A 61 15.70 -0.51 3.03
C ALA A 61 14.45 -0.40 2.13
N ALA A 62 14.13 -1.46 1.39
CA ALA A 62 12.95 -1.53 0.55
C ALA A 62 11.65 -1.49 1.36
N GLN A 63 11.57 -2.24 2.47
CA GLN A 63 10.42 -2.23 3.38
C GLN A 63 10.21 -0.87 4.02
N GLU A 64 11.28 -0.20 4.45
CA GLU A 64 11.21 1.16 5.02
C GLU A 64 10.68 2.17 4.00
N LYS A 65 11.14 2.12 2.74
CA LYS A 65 10.60 2.94 1.65
C LYS A 65 9.10 2.68 1.44
N VAL A 66 8.69 1.41 1.40
CA VAL A 66 7.28 1.03 1.26
C VAL A 66 6.45 1.57 2.41
N LEU A 67 6.92 1.43 3.64
CA LEU A 67 6.26 1.98 4.82
C LEU A 67 6.05 3.48 4.66
N GLN A 68 7.10 4.25 4.32
CA GLN A 68 6.98 5.69 4.16
C GLN A 68 5.96 6.10 3.09
N VAL A 69 5.99 5.45 1.91
CA VAL A 69 5.03 5.75 0.84
C VAL A 69 3.62 5.38 1.25
N LEU A 70 3.41 4.22 1.91
CA LEU A 70 2.11 3.83 2.41
C LEU A 70 1.57 4.79 3.46
N LEU A 71 2.42 5.28 4.37
CA LEU A 71 2.06 6.32 5.34
C LEU A 71 1.70 7.63 4.63
N GLN A 72 2.38 8.00 3.56
CA GLN A 72 2.05 9.19 2.77
C GLN A 72 0.72 9.02 2.00
N VAL A 73 0.55 7.94 1.23
CA VAL A 73 -0.68 7.74 0.42
C VAL A 73 -1.90 7.46 1.28
N SER A 74 -1.69 7.11 2.55
CA SER A 74 -2.79 6.96 3.48
C SER A 74 -3.49 8.30 3.75
N VAL A 75 -2.80 9.46 3.73
CA VAL A 75 -3.41 10.80 3.98
C VAL A 75 -3.99 11.45 2.73
N ASP A 76 -4.08 10.69 1.64
CA ASP A 76 -4.52 11.22 0.37
C ASP A 76 -5.99 11.67 0.40
N VAL A 77 -6.33 12.64 -0.46
CA VAL A 77 -7.70 13.15 -0.61
C VAL A 77 -8.67 12.03 -1.04
N GLU A 78 -8.17 11.06 -1.80
CA GLU A 78 -8.97 9.99 -2.37
C GLU A 78 -9.10 8.79 -1.42
N TRP A 79 -10.32 8.56 -0.93
CA TRP A 79 -10.62 7.50 0.04
C TRP A 79 -10.26 6.09 -0.47
N VAL A 80 -10.35 5.85 -1.79
CA VAL A 80 -10.01 4.55 -2.40
C VAL A 80 -8.51 4.25 -2.22
N VAL A 81 -7.67 5.28 -2.32
CA VAL A 81 -6.23 5.14 -2.13
C VAL A 81 -5.89 5.02 -0.66
N ARG A 82 -6.57 5.77 0.23
CA ARG A 82 -6.45 5.58 1.68
C ARG A 82 -6.79 4.15 2.11
N TYR A 83 -7.88 3.60 1.58
CA TYR A 83 -8.28 2.22 1.82
C TYR A 83 -7.19 1.22 1.37
N ALA A 84 -6.66 1.40 0.16
CA ALA A 84 -5.59 0.54 -0.35
C ALA A 84 -4.31 0.67 0.50
N ALA A 85 -4.00 1.86 1.00
CA ALA A 85 -2.85 2.10 1.85
C ALA A 85 -2.96 1.33 3.17
N ILE A 86 -4.13 1.34 3.81
CA ILE A 86 -4.37 0.56 5.03
C ILE A 86 -4.22 -0.93 4.78
N VAL A 87 -4.73 -1.43 3.64
CA VAL A 87 -4.53 -2.84 3.24
C VAL A 87 -3.04 -3.15 3.07
N GLY A 88 -2.28 -2.25 2.44
CA GLY A 88 -0.85 -2.39 2.24
C GLY A 88 -0.06 -2.39 3.55
N LEU A 89 -0.39 -1.46 4.45
CA LEU A 89 0.22 -1.35 5.78
C LEU A 89 -0.03 -2.62 6.60
N GLN A 90 -1.25 -3.16 6.55
CA GLN A 90 -1.56 -4.43 7.21
C GLN A 90 -0.71 -5.59 6.66
N GLY A 91 -0.60 -5.71 5.33
CA GLY A 91 0.20 -6.76 4.69
C GLY A 91 1.68 -6.66 5.07
N LEU A 92 2.22 -5.44 5.09
CA LEU A 92 3.58 -5.18 5.52
C LEU A 92 3.80 -5.57 6.99
N ALA A 93 2.87 -5.22 7.87
CA ALA A 93 2.95 -5.53 9.30
C ALA A 93 2.89 -7.05 9.60
N GLN A 94 2.12 -7.80 8.80
CA GLN A 94 2.06 -9.27 8.91
C GLN A 94 3.37 -9.93 8.52
N GLN A 95 4.07 -9.37 7.53
CA GLN A 95 5.36 -9.89 7.07
C GLN A 95 6.53 -9.39 7.92
N GLN A 96 6.40 -8.19 8.49
CA GLN A 96 7.42 -7.55 9.30
C GLN A 96 6.85 -7.01 10.62
N PRO A 97 6.84 -7.84 11.68
CA PRO A 97 6.29 -7.48 12.98
C PRO A 97 6.92 -6.25 13.63
N ALA A 98 8.17 -5.91 13.27
CA ALA A 98 8.88 -4.73 13.75
C ALA A 98 8.13 -3.42 13.47
N PHE A 99 7.33 -3.36 12.40
CA PHE A 99 6.58 -2.17 12.03
C PHE A 99 5.17 -2.11 12.62
N ILE A 100 4.70 -3.17 13.31
CA ILE A 100 3.34 -3.21 13.88
C ILE A 100 3.09 -2.02 14.81
N GLY A 101 4.05 -1.68 15.67
CA GLY A 101 3.89 -0.56 16.61
C GLY A 101 3.67 0.78 15.90
N GLN A 102 4.55 1.12 14.95
CA GLN A 102 4.45 2.36 14.18
C GLN A 102 3.18 2.41 13.31
N ILE A 103 2.82 1.30 12.67
CA ILE A 103 1.63 1.20 11.83
C ILE A 103 0.36 1.33 12.69
N GLY A 104 0.32 0.66 13.84
CA GLY A 104 -0.79 0.73 14.78
C GLY A 104 -1.04 2.15 15.28
N GLU A 105 0.02 2.85 15.70
CA GLU A 105 -0.07 4.23 16.16
C GLU A 105 -0.63 5.16 15.06
N HIS A 106 -0.11 5.05 13.83
CA HIS A 106 -0.59 5.84 12.69
C HIS A 106 -2.05 5.57 12.37
N LEU A 107 -2.46 4.30 12.37
CA LEU A 107 -3.84 3.90 12.11
C LEU A 107 -4.81 4.42 13.19
N GLN A 108 -4.41 4.38 14.46
CA GLN A 108 -5.19 4.93 15.57
C GLN A 108 -5.36 6.46 15.44
N GLN A 109 -4.27 7.17 15.17
CA GLN A 109 -4.33 8.62 14.92
C GLN A 109 -5.30 8.92 13.77
N ARG A 110 -5.22 8.13 12.69
CA ARG A 110 -6.07 8.30 11.53
C ARG A 110 -7.54 8.02 11.79
N GLN A 111 -7.85 7.00 12.57
CA GLN A 111 -9.22 6.61 12.90
C GLN A 111 -10.03 7.79 13.45
N SER A 112 -9.39 8.69 14.19
CA SER A 112 -10.03 9.87 14.79
C SER A 112 -10.41 10.97 13.78
N VAL A 113 -9.76 10.99 12.61
CA VAL A 113 -9.94 12.03 11.58
C VAL A 113 -10.60 11.52 10.30
N GLU A 114 -10.69 10.20 10.10
CA GLU A 114 -11.34 9.63 8.91
C GLU A 114 -12.84 9.92 8.92
N SER A 115 -13.35 10.52 7.84
CA SER A 115 -14.79 10.76 7.63
C SER A 115 -15.50 9.57 6.98
N GLU A 116 -14.76 8.74 6.23
CA GLU A 116 -15.32 7.70 5.38
C GLU A 116 -15.51 6.38 6.13
N LEU A 117 -16.76 5.92 6.25
CA LEU A 117 -17.12 4.70 6.98
C LEU A 117 -16.37 3.45 6.47
N ALA A 118 -16.19 3.34 5.16
CA ALA A 118 -15.46 2.22 4.56
C ALA A 118 -13.99 2.19 4.99
N VAL A 119 -13.36 3.37 5.08
CA VAL A 119 -11.97 3.52 5.52
C VAL A 119 -11.88 3.28 7.03
N GLN A 120 -12.78 3.86 7.83
CA GLN A 120 -12.85 3.62 9.27
C GLN A 120 -12.99 2.13 9.62
N ALA A 121 -13.96 1.44 9.02
CA ALA A 121 -14.15 0.00 9.24
C ALA A 121 -12.88 -0.79 8.86
N ARG A 122 -12.18 -0.35 7.81
CA ARG A 122 -10.94 -0.98 7.38
C ARG A 122 -9.78 -0.74 8.33
N VAL A 123 -9.67 0.46 8.91
CA VAL A 123 -8.71 0.79 9.97
C VAL A 123 -8.93 -0.08 11.20
N VAL A 124 -10.19 -0.20 11.66
CA VAL A 124 -10.55 -1.05 12.80
C VAL A 124 -10.15 -2.50 12.55
N LEU A 125 -10.48 -3.04 11.38
CA LEU A 125 -10.11 -4.40 10.99
C LEU A 125 -8.58 -4.58 10.99
N ALA A 126 -7.84 -3.59 10.46
CA ALA A 126 -6.39 -3.65 10.45
C ALA A 126 -5.81 -3.65 11.87
N LEU A 127 -6.29 -2.77 12.76
CA LEU A 127 -5.86 -2.71 14.17
C LEU A 127 -6.10 -4.04 14.89
N GLN A 128 -7.29 -4.64 14.74
CA GLN A 128 -7.59 -5.96 15.32
C GLN A 128 -6.64 -7.05 14.80
N GLN A 129 -6.30 -7.02 13.51
CA GLN A 129 -5.37 -8.00 12.95
C GLN A 129 -3.94 -7.81 13.46
N LEU A 130 -3.52 -6.55 13.67
CA LEU A 130 -2.22 -6.22 14.23
C LEU A 130 -2.09 -6.76 15.66
N GLU A 131 -3.13 -6.59 16.49
CA GLU A 131 -3.17 -7.15 17.84
C GLU A 131 -3.02 -8.68 17.84
N GLN A 132 -3.67 -9.36 16.88
CA GLN A 132 -3.56 -10.81 16.72
C GLN A 132 -2.18 -11.27 16.21
N THR A 133 -1.41 -10.39 15.56
CA THR A 133 -0.10 -10.74 15.02
C THR A 133 1.01 -10.64 16.08
N VAL A 134 0.77 -9.89 17.15
CA VAL A 134 1.70 -9.73 18.28
C VAL A 134 1.47 -10.78 19.37
N ALA A 135 0.30 -11.42 19.40
CA ALA A 135 -0.09 -12.47 20.36
C ALA A 135 0.45 -13.85 19.98
#